data_AF-A0A7V0IG97-F1
#
_entry.id   AF-A0A7V0IG97-F1
#
_cell.length_a   1.000
_cell.length_b   1.000
_cell.length_c   1.000
_cell.angle_alpha   90.00
_cell.angle_beta   90.00
_cell.angle_gamma   90.00
#
_symmetry.space_group_name_H-M   'P 1'
#
loop_
_entity.id
_entity.type
_entity.pdbx_description
1 polymer ?
#
loop_
_entity_poly.entity_id
_entity_poly.type
_entity_poly.pdbx_seq_one_letter_code
_entity_poly.pdbx_strand_id
1 'polypeptide(L)' 'HIDLYRVENLDLETAGEISEYMWDEDAIKIVEWAEHLPDELIPTGAIRIKLTRKSENQRTITVEREK' A
#
# COMPACT_ATOMS: atom_id res chain seq x y z
N HIS A 1 -5.44 8.03 -0.52
CA HIS A 1 -4.08 7.82 -1.04
C HIS A 1 -3.13 8.08 0.11
N ILE A 2 -2.25 7.13 0.38
CA ILE A 2 -1.28 7.18 1.48
C ILE A 2 0.11 6.98 0.88
N ASP A 3 1.09 7.74 1.36
CA ASP A 3 2.51 7.56 1.04
C ASP A 3 3.28 7.33 2.35
N LEU A 4 3.86 6.14 2.48
CA LEU A 4 4.59 5.72 3.67
C LEU A 4 6.11 5.95 3.56
N TYR A 5 6.60 6.68 2.56
CA TYR A 5 8.04 6.90 2.33
C TYR A 5 8.83 7.38 3.57
N ARG A 6 8.19 8.17 4.44
CA ARG A 6 8.81 8.76 5.65
C ARG A 6 8.44 8.03 6.93
N VAL A 7 7.71 6.92 6.83
CA VAL A 7 7.25 6.15 7.98
C VAL A 7 8.22 5.00 8.20
N GLU A 8 9.07 5.13 9.21
CA GLU A 8 10.00 4.05 9.60
C GLU A 8 9.33 3.04 10.54
N ASN A 9 8.48 3.52 11.44
CA ASN A 9 7.67 2.69 12.35
C ASN A 9 6.32 3.38 12.57
N LEU A 10 5.24 2.60 12.53
CA LEU A 10 3.91 3.08 12.90
C LEU A 10 3.73 2.94 14.41
N ASP A 11 3.46 4.05 15.10
CA ASP A 11 2.94 3.98 16.47
C ASP A 11 1.47 3.51 16.46
N LEU A 12 0.95 3.17 17.64
CA LEU A 12 -0.41 2.64 17.78
C LEU A 12 -1.49 3.63 17.34
N GLU A 13 -1.26 4.92 17.53
CA GLU A 13 -2.21 5.97 17.16
C GLU A 13 -2.31 6.07 15.63
N THR A 14 -1.17 6.23 14.96
CA THR A 14 -1.08 6.30 13.50
C THR A 14 -1.57 5.01 12.85
N ALA A 15 -1.24 3.85 13.42
CA ALA A 15 -1.73 2.56 12.94
C ALA A 15 -3.27 2.46 13.05
N GLY A 16 -3.85 3.02 14.12
CA GLY A 16 -5.30 3.10 14.30
C GLY A 16 -5.97 3.94 13.21
N GLU A 17 -5.45 5.14 12.95
CA GLU A 17 -5.98 6.03 11.89
C GLU A 17 -5.89 5.39 10.50
N ILE A 18 -4.76 4.74 10.19
CA ILE A 18 -4.58 4.03 8.92
C ILE A 18 -5.57 2.86 8.83
N SER A 19 -5.76 2.10 9.90
CA SER A 19 -6.71 0.98 9.94
C SER A 19 -8.13 1.45 9.60
N GLU A 20 -8.62 2.51 10.24
CA GLU A 20 -9.95 3.07 9.96
C GLU A 20 -10.09 3.46 8.47
N TYR A 21 -9.04 4.05 7.88
CA TYR A 21 -9.03 4.38 6.46
C TYR A 21 -9.02 3.14 5.54
N MET A 22 -8.28 2.09 5.90
CA MET A 22 -8.14 0.88 5.07
C MET A 22 -9.43 0.06 5.01
N TRP A 23 -10.23 0.06 6.08
CA TRP A 23 -11.43 -0.77 6.23
C TRP A 23 -12.76 -0.11 5.85
N ASP A 24 -12.74 1.13 5.35
CA ASP A 24 -13.89 1.65 4.62
C ASP A 24 -14.19 0.70 3.43
N GLU A 25 -15.41 0.22 3.21
CA GLU A 25 -15.69 -0.70 2.10
C GLU A 25 -16.04 0.03 0.79
N ASP A 26 -16.47 1.29 0.87
CA ASP A 26 -17.04 2.06 -0.25
C ASP A 26 -16.03 3.03 -0.89
N ALA A 27 -14.74 2.79 -0.69
CA ALA A 27 -13.67 3.66 -1.20
C ALA A 27 -12.54 2.89 -1.90
N ILE A 28 -11.86 3.57 -2.83
CA ILE A 28 -10.63 3.06 -3.46
C ILE A 28 -9.43 3.60 -2.68
N LYS A 29 -8.53 2.71 -2.26
CA LYS A 29 -7.29 3.06 -1.56
C LYS A 29 -6.08 2.74 -2.43
N ILE A 30 -5.08 3.58 -2.31
CA ILE A 30 -3.77 3.43 -2.95
C ILE A 30 -2.74 3.76 -1.89
N VAL A 31 -1.78 2.86 -1.68
CA VAL A 31 -0.68 2.99 -0.72
C VAL A 31 0.64 2.91 -1.47
N GLU A 32 1.45 3.95 -1.37
CA GLU A 32 2.85 3.97 -1.82
C GLU A 32 3.76 3.54 -0.68
N TRP A 33 4.85 2.85 -1.02
CA TRP A 33 5.76 2.24 -0.04
C TRP A 33 5.03 1.27 0.93
N ALA A 34 4.13 0.47 0.36
CA ALA A 34 3.25 -0.43 1.11
C ALA A 34 4.01 -1.52 1.91
N GLU A 35 5.30 -1.74 1.67
CA GLU A 35 6.16 -2.58 2.50
C GLU A 35 6.33 -2.08 3.94
N HIS A 36 6.04 -0.80 4.21
CA HIS A 36 6.01 -0.23 5.55
C HIS A 36 4.66 -0.41 6.26
N LEU A 37 3.66 -0.95 5.56
CA LEU A 37 2.36 -1.24 6.14
C LEU A 37 2.40 -2.64 6.79
N PRO A 38 1.96 -2.79 8.05
CA PRO A 38 1.79 -4.10 8.68
C PRO A 38 0.86 -4.99 7.85
N ASP A 39 1.21 -6.28 7.72
CA ASP A 39 0.43 -7.23 6.93
C ASP A 39 -1.03 -7.34 7.41
N GLU A 40 -1.28 -7.14 8.72
CA GLU A 40 -2.61 -7.17 9.32
C GLU A 40 -3.53 -6.04 8.84
N LEU A 41 -2.95 -4.95 8.33
CA LEU A 41 -3.69 -3.81 7.78
C LEU A 41 -3.91 -3.90 6.27
N ILE A 42 -3.38 -4.94 5.61
CA ILE A 42 -3.56 -5.17 4.18
C ILE A 42 -4.86 -5.96 3.98
N PRO A 43 -5.90 -5.38 3.34
CA PRO A 43 -7.16 -6.09 3.13
C PRO A 43 -7.00 -7.32 2.24
N THR A 44 -7.78 -8.37 2.52
CA THR A 44 -7.83 -9.55 1.66
C THR A 44 -8.27 -9.15 0.24
N GLY A 45 -7.59 -9.69 -0.77
CA GLY A 45 -7.86 -9.35 -2.17
C GLY A 45 -7.20 -8.04 -2.62
N ALA A 46 -6.31 -7.44 -1.82
CA ALA A 46 -5.49 -6.32 -2.23
C ALA A 46 -4.73 -6.64 -3.54
N ILE A 47 -4.67 -5.65 -4.42
CA ILE A 47 -3.92 -5.74 -5.67
C ILE A 47 -2.51 -5.20 -5.41
N ARG A 48 -1.50 -6.06 -5.52
CA ARG A 48 -0.11 -5.64 -5.40
C ARG A 48 0.41 -5.15 -6.75
N ILE A 49 0.89 -3.92 -6.79
CA ILE A 49 1.41 -3.29 -8.01
C ILE A 49 2.89 -2.94 -7.77
N LYS A 50 3.78 -3.53 -8.58
CA LYS A 50 5.22 -3.26 -8.53
C LYS A 50 5.68 -2.54 -9.79
N LEU A 51 6.31 -1.38 -9.61
CA LEU A 51 6.94 -0.61 -10.69
C LEU A 51 8.45 -0.85 -10.66
N THR A 52 9.00 -1.40 -11.74
CA THR A 52 10.45 -1.59 -11.90
C THR A 52 10.98 -0.68 -13.00
N ARG A 53 12.12 -0.02 -12.76
CA ARG A 53 12.78 0.79 -13.78
C ARG A 53 13.37 -0.10 -14.88
N LYS A 54 13.01 0.17 -16.14
CA LYS A 54 13.56 -0.52 -17.33
C LYS A 54 14.60 0.32 -18.05
N SER A 55 14.36 1.63 -18.18
CA SER A 55 15.31 2.62 -18.71
C SER A 55 14.97 4.00 -18.14
N GLU A 56 15.50 5.09 -18.70
CA GLU A 56 15.14 6.46 -18.30
C GLU A 56 13.63 6.71 -18.45
N ASN A 57 13.08 6.45 -19.63
CA ASN A 57 11.69 6.75 -20.00
C ASN A 57 10.78 5.52 -20.07
N GLN A 58 11.20 4.37 -19.51
CA GLN A 58 10.39 3.14 -19.50
C GLN A 58 10.35 2.49 -18.12
N ARG A 59 9.19 1.91 -17.78
CA ARG A 59 8.94 1.13 -16.57
C ARG A 59 8.27 -0.19 -16.95
N THR A 60 8.53 -1.21 -16.15
CA THR A 60 7.75 -2.45 -16.13
C THR A 60 6.79 -2.38 -14.96
N ILE A 61 5.50 -2.66 -15.21
CA ILE A 61 4.47 -2.70 -14.18
C ILE A 61 4.03 -4.16 -14.05
N THR A 62 4.20 -4.73 -12.86
CA THR A 62 3.69 -6.06 -12.50
C THR A 62 2.47 -5.87 -11.61
N VAL A 63 1.37 -6.54 -11.95
CA VAL A 63 0.13 -6.51 -11.19
C VAL A 63 -0.18 -7.94 -10.72
N GLU A 64 -0.24 -8.11 -9.41
CA GLU A 64 -0.54 -9.38 -8.76
C GLU A 64 -1.85 -9.24 -7.97
N ARG A 65 -2.71 -10.24 -8.08
CA ARG A 65 -3.94 -10.34 -7.29
C ARG A 65 -3.84 -11.63 -6.49
N GLU A 66 -3.90 -11.51 -5.17
CA GLU A 66 -4.11 -12.69 -4.33
C GLU A 66 -5.51 -13.27 -4.63
N LYS A 67 -5.60 -14.60 -4.72
CA LYS A 67 -6.82 -15.32 -5.10
C LYS A 67 -7.75 -15.49 -3.93
#